data_AF-A0A4Q7APY8-F1
#
_entry.id   AF-A0A4Q7APY8-F1
#
_cell.length_a   1.000
_cell.length_b   1.000
_cell.length_c   1.000
_cell.angle_alpha   90.00
_cell.angle_beta   90.00
_cell.angle_gamma   90.00
#
_symmetry.space_group_name_H-M   'P 1'
#
loop_
_entity.id
_entity.type
_entity.pdbx_description
1 polymer ?
#
loop_
_entity_poly.entity_id
_entity_poly.type
_entity_poly.pdbx_seq_one_letter_code
_entity_poly.pdbx_strand_id
1 'polypeptide(L)'
;MPKHIAKQSIGHFRPGQEIKGLNAERIQALLASGAIEEYQEPQEQKADNTTAQLASLAAEVAELKANEEILIAGKEKADAEVAELKTKVEGLEKSLVTSEAALKKATAEAKKAGAEAK
;
A
#
# COMPACT_ATOMS: atom_id res chain seq x y z
N MET A 1 -24.38 -50.07 -2.97
CA MET A 1 -22.95 -50.15 -3.33
C MET A 1 -22.45 -48.73 -3.54
N PRO A 2 -21.25 -48.40 -3.05
CA PRO A 2 -20.58 -47.14 -3.36
C PRO A 2 -20.55 -46.87 -4.86
N LYS A 3 -20.86 -45.65 -5.29
CA LYS A 3 -20.66 -45.24 -6.68
C LYS A 3 -19.24 -44.70 -6.81
N HIS A 4 -18.54 -45.08 -7.87
CA HIS A 4 -17.20 -44.58 -8.12
C HIS A 4 -17.14 -43.81 -9.43
N ILE A 5 -16.39 -42.71 -9.45
CA ILE A 5 -16.18 -41.86 -10.62
C ILE A 5 -14.71 -41.92 -11.06
N ALA A 6 -14.49 -42.04 -12.37
CA ALA A 6 -13.16 -41.91 -12.95
C ALA A 6 -12.62 -40.48 -12.80
N LYS A 7 -11.42 -40.32 -12.23
CA LYS A 7 -10.67 -39.05 -12.25
C LYS A 7 -9.93 -38.82 -13.56
N GLN A 8 -9.59 -39.90 -14.24
CA GLN A 8 -8.83 -39.92 -15.48
C GLN A 8 -9.41 -40.98 -16.43
N SER A 9 -8.95 -41.01 -17.68
CA SER A 9 -9.46 -41.99 -18.66
C SER A 9 -8.99 -43.41 -18.28
N ILE A 10 -9.92 -44.34 -18.09
CA ILE A 10 -9.65 -45.74 -17.75
C ILE A 10 -10.36 -46.64 -18.75
N GLY A 11 -9.64 -47.12 -19.75
CA GLY A 11 -10.24 -47.91 -20.85
C GLY A 11 -11.34 -47.10 -21.55
N HIS A 12 -12.59 -47.56 -21.45
CA HIS A 12 -13.76 -46.90 -22.03
C HIS A 12 -14.35 -45.80 -21.13
N PHE A 13 -13.97 -45.74 -19.84
CA PHE A 13 -14.48 -44.74 -18.91
C PHE A 13 -13.71 -43.43 -19.07
N ARG A 14 -14.44 -42.34 -19.29
CA ARG A 14 -13.89 -40.97 -19.34
C ARG A 14 -13.89 -40.34 -17.95
N PRO A 15 -13.06 -39.30 -17.70
CA PRO A 15 -13.13 -38.52 -16.47
C PRO A 15 -14.57 -38.04 -16.20
N GLY A 16 -15.03 -38.17 -14.95
CA GLY A 16 -16.40 -37.83 -14.55
C GLY A 16 -17.44 -38.94 -14.79
N GLN A 17 -17.09 -40.04 -15.48
CA GLN A 17 -18.02 -41.16 -15.67
C GLN A 17 -18.06 -42.12 -14.49
N GLU A 18 -19.26 -42.64 -14.21
CA GLU A 18 -19.49 -43.68 -13.23
C GLU A 18 -18.90 -45.02 -13.70
N ILE A 19 -18.12 -45.64 -12.82
CA ILE A 19 -17.48 -46.94 -13.04
C ILE A 19 -18.46 -48.05 -12.68
N LYS A 20 -18.79 -48.92 -13.65
CA LYS A 20 -19.70 -50.06 -13.48
C LYS A 20 -19.09 -51.35 -14.03
N GLY A 21 -19.48 -52.49 -13.48
CA GLY A 21 -19.10 -53.82 -13.98
C GLY A 21 -17.67 -54.28 -13.69
N LEU A 22 -16.94 -53.58 -12.82
CA LEU A 22 -15.63 -54.01 -12.30
C LEU A 22 -15.78 -54.82 -11.01
N ASN A 23 -14.87 -55.75 -10.76
CA ASN A 23 -14.81 -56.49 -9.51
C ASN A 23 -14.25 -55.63 -8.36
N ALA A 24 -14.47 -56.07 -7.11
CA ALA A 24 -14.08 -55.32 -5.92
C ALA A 24 -12.56 -55.10 -5.82
N GLU A 25 -11.75 -56.12 -6.14
CA GLU A 25 -10.29 -56.03 -6.13
C GLU A 25 -9.78 -54.93 -7.08
N ARG A 26 -10.36 -54.83 -8.27
CA ARG A 26 -9.97 -53.82 -9.26
C ARG A 26 -10.46 -52.43 -8.88
N ILE A 27 -11.65 -52.31 -8.29
CA ILE A 27 -12.11 -51.04 -7.71
C ILE A 27 -11.13 -50.59 -6.62
N GLN A 28 -10.73 -51.48 -5.71
CA GLN A 28 -9.80 -51.15 -4.62
C GLN A 28 -8.41 -50.76 -5.14
N ALA A 29 -7.88 -51.46 -6.15
CA ALA A 29 -6.62 -51.10 -6.79
C ALA A 29 -6.70 -49.75 -7.53
N LEU A 30 -7.84 -49.43 -8.14
CA LEU A 30 -8.07 -48.15 -8.82
C LEU A 30 -8.26 -47.00 -7.83
N LEU A 31 -8.88 -47.24 -6.68
CA LEU A 31 -8.94 -46.29 -5.57
C LEU A 31 -7.55 -46.06 -4.97
N ALA A 32 -6.79 -47.13 -4.72
CA ALA A 32 -5.43 -47.04 -4.18
C ALA A 32 -4.46 -46.32 -5.13
N SER A 33 -4.66 -46.44 -6.44
CA SER A 33 -3.89 -45.69 -7.44
C SER A 33 -4.44 -44.28 -7.70
N GLY A 34 -5.57 -43.90 -7.10
CA GLY A 34 -6.21 -42.60 -7.28
C GLY A 34 -6.84 -42.38 -8.65
N ALA A 35 -6.98 -43.44 -9.46
CA ALA A 35 -7.58 -43.36 -10.79
C ALA A 35 -9.11 -43.15 -10.74
N ILE A 36 -9.74 -43.61 -9.65
CA ILE A 36 -11.16 -43.39 -9.37
C ILE A 36 -11.33 -42.80 -7.97
N GLU A 37 -12.47 -42.16 -7.72
CA GLU A 37 -12.89 -41.73 -6.39
C GLU A 37 -14.30 -42.20 -6.07
N GLU A 38 -14.65 -42.34 -4.80
CA GLU A 38 -16.03 -42.54 -4.39
C GLU A 38 -16.83 -41.24 -4.61
N TYR A 39 -17.97 -41.35 -5.28
CA TYR A 39 -18.84 -40.22 -5.56
C TYR A 39 -19.26 -39.58 -4.24
N GLN A 40 -18.84 -38.33 -4.05
CA GLN A 40 -19.43 -37.44 -3.08
C GLN A 40 -20.36 -36.48 -3.81
N GLU A 41 -21.49 -36.13 -3.20
CA GLU A 41 -22.32 -35.03 -3.71
C GLU A 41 -21.43 -33.79 -3.85
N PRO A 42 -21.55 -33.02 -4.95
CA PRO A 42 -20.81 -31.78 -5.10
C PRO A 42 -21.06 -30.91 -3.86
N GLN A 43 -20.02 -30.70 -3.05
CA GLN A 43 -20.12 -29.72 -1.97
C GLN A 43 -20.46 -28.39 -2.62
N GLU A 44 -21.59 -27.80 -2.23
CA GLU A 44 -21.96 -26.45 -2.64
C GLU A 44 -20.74 -25.55 -2.47
N GLN A 45 -20.29 -24.96 -3.59
CA GLN A 45 -19.21 -23.99 -3.58
C GLN A 45 -19.60 -22.89 -2.59
N LYS A 46 -18.86 -22.79 -1.48
CA LYS A 46 -19.08 -21.76 -0.46
C LYS A 46 -19.15 -20.40 -1.17
N ALA A 47 -20.18 -19.62 -0.83
CA ALA A 47 -20.47 -18.33 -1.44
C ALA A 47 -19.18 -17.52 -1.69
N ASP A 48 -18.94 -17.24 -2.96
CA ASP A 48 -17.75 -16.57 -3.46
C ASP A 48 -17.76 -15.10 -3.00
N ASN A 49 -17.11 -14.83 -1.86
CA ASN A 49 -17.06 -13.51 -1.22
C ASN A 49 -16.10 -12.54 -1.94
N THR A 50 -15.50 -12.98 -3.05
CA THR A 50 -14.57 -12.21 -3.88
C THR A 50 -15.17 -10.90 -4.36
N THR A 51 -16.46 -10.87 -4.71
CA THR A 51 -17.13 -9.64 -5.16
C THR A 51 -17.16 -8.58 -4.06
N ALA A 52 -17.44 -8.97 -2.82
CA ALA A 52 -17.48 -8.05 -1.69
C ALA A 52 -16.07 -7.54 -1.32
N GLN A 53 -15.06 -8.42 -1.40
CA GLN A 53 -13.66 -8.04 -1.17
C GLN A 53 -13.15 -7.07 -2.25
N LEU A 54 -13.49 -7.29 -3.52
CA LEU A 54 -13.12 -6.39 -4.61
C LEU A 54 -13.78 -5.02 -4.46
N ALA A 55 -15.05 -4.96 -4.06
CA ALA A 55 -15.73 -3.70 -3.78
C ALA A 55 -15.08 -2.94 -2.60
N SER A 56 -14.73 -3.64 -1.53
CA SER A 56 -14.01 -3.06 -0.38
C SER A 56 -12.65 -2.51 -0.79
N LEU A 57 -11.87 -3.28 -1.57
CA LEU A 57 -10.55 -2.86 -2.02
C LEU A 57 -10.62 -1.66 -2.97
N ALA A 58 -11.64 -1.61 -3.84
CA ALA A 58 -11.86 -0.47 -4.72
C ALA A 58 -12.18 0.81 -3.93
N ALA A 59 -12.96 0.71 -2.85
CA ALA A 59 -13.26 1.83 -1.97
C ALA A 59 -12.00 2.32 -1.23
N GLU A 60 -11.20 1.40 -0.69
CA GLU A 60 -9.94 1.74 0.00
C GLU A 60 -8.93 2.42 -0.95
N VAL A 61 -8.81 1.92 -2.18
CA VAL A 61 -7.95 2.54 -3.20
C VAL A 61 -8.42 3.96 -3.56
N ALA A 62 -9.73 4.20 -3.62
CA ALA A 62 -10.26 5.55 -3.88
C ALA A 62 -9.96 6.51 -2.72
N GLU A 63 -10.12 6.05 -1.48
CA GLU A 63 -9.80 6.84 -0.27
C GLU A 63 -8.30 7.15 -0.19
N LEU A 64 -7.43 6.16 -0.43
CA LEU A 64 -5.99 6.36 -0.42
C LEU A 64 -5.54 7.39 -1.46
N LYS A 65 -6.11 7.37 -2.66
CA LYS A 65 -5.81 8.38 -3.70
C LYS A 65 -6.22 9.78 -3.28
N ALA A 66 -7.41 9.94 -2.69
CA ALA A 66 -7.86 11.23 -2.20
C ALA A 66 -6.94 11.77 -1.09
N ASN A 67 -6.52 10.89 -0.18
CA ASN A 67 -5.57 11.25 0.89
C ASN A 67 -4.19 11.63 0.33
N GLU A 68 -3.71 10.91 -0.69
CA GLU A 68 -2.44 11.22 -1.37
C GLU A 68 -2.47 12.61 -2.00
N GLU A 69 -3.55 12.98 -2.70
CA GLU A 69 -3.70 14.32 -3.28
C GLU A 69 -3.66 15.43 -2.22
N ILE A 70 -4.34 15.23 -1.08
CA ILE A 70 -4.32 16.18 0.04
C ILE A 70 -2.91 16.32 0.62
N LEU A 71 -2.19 15.21 0.79
CA LEU A 71 -0.83 15.22 1.32
C LEU A 71 0.16 15.92 0.38
N ILE A 72 0.04 15.68 -0.93
CA ILE A 72 0.87 16.37 -1.94
C ILE A 72 0.63 17.88 -1.89
N ALA A 73 -0.63 18.31 -1.94
CA ALA A 73 -0.97 19.74 -1.86
C ALA A 73 -0.50 20.39 -0.54
N GLY A 74 -0.64 19.67 0.57
CA GLY A 74 -0.15 20.10 1.87
C GLY A 74 1.37 20.25 1.91
N LYS A 75 2.10 19.29 1.32
CA LYS A 75 3.55 19.32 1.21
C LYS A 75 4.04 20.49 0.35
N GLU A 76 3.44 20.70 -0.83
CA GLU A 76 3.80 21.81 -1.71
C GLU A 76 3.62 23.17 -1.03
N LYS A 77 2.51 23.34 -0.29
CA LYS A 77 2.29 24.55 0.51
C LYS A 77 3.35 24.72 1.60
N ALA A 78 3.67 23.66 2.33
CA ALA A 78 4.70 23.70 3.37
C ALA A 78 6.09 24.02 2.80
N ASP A 79 6.44 23.43 1.66
CA ASP A 79 7.72 23.70 0.97
C ASP A 79 7.80 25.17 0.53
N ALA A 80 6.70 25.75 0.05
CA ALA A 80 6.61 27.17 -0.30
C ALA A 80 6.78 28.09 0.92
N GLU A 81 6.09 27.79 2.03
CA GLU A 81 6.23 28.54 3.29
C GLU A 81 7.67 28.47 3.83
N VAL A 82 8.32 27.31 3.75
CA VAL A 82 9.73 27.14 4.16
C VAL A 82 10.67 27.98 3.28
N ALA A 83 10.43 28.03 1.97
CA ALA A 83 11.22 28.86 1.06
C ALA A 83 11.07 30.36 1.36
N GLU A 84 9.85 30.82 1.64
CA GLU A 84 9.57 32.21 2.02
C GLU A 84 10.25 32.55 3.36
N LEU A 85 10.09 31.70 4.38
CA LEU A 85 10.69 31.90 5.69
C LEU A 85 12.21 31.97 5.62
N LYS A 86 12.86 31.10 4.84
CA LYS A 86 14.31 31.15 4.62
C LYS A 86 14.74 32.51 4.04
N THR A 87 14.05 32.99 3.00
CA THR A 87 14.34 34.29 2.39
C THR A 87 14.19 35.43 3.40
N LYS A 88 13.15 35.38 4.25
CA LYS A 88 12.91 36.39 5.29
C LYS A 88 13.97 36.36 6.38
N VAL A 89 14.41 35.17 6.81
CA VAL A 89 15.50 35.01 7.77
C VAL A 89 16.79 35.60 7.24
N GLU A 90 17.19 35.27 6.00
CA GLU A 90 18.38 35.86 5.38
C GLU A 90 18.31 37.39 5.29
N GLY A 91 17.13 37.94 4.98
CA GLY A 91 16.90 39.39 4.95
C GLY A 91 17.04 40.05 6.33
N LEU A 92 16.51 39.41 7.37
CA LEU A 92 16.62 39.88 8.75
C LEU A 92 18.05 39.80 9.27
N GLU A 93 18.79 38.73 8.96
CA GLU A 93 20.20 38.58 9.33
C GLU A 93 21.06 39.69 8.71
N LYS A 94 20.89 39.99 7.42
CA LYS A 94 21.58 41.12 6.75
C LYS A 94 21.25 42.46 7.38
N SER A 95 19.98 42.67 7.73
CA SER A 95 19.52 43.90 8.39
C SER A 95 20.10 44.06 9.79
N LEU A 96 20.17 42.96 10.54
CA LEU A 96 20.77 42.92 11.88
C LEU A 96 22.26 43.28 11.83
N VAL A 97 23.03 42.65 10.95
CA VAL A 97 24.47 42.95 10.79
C VAL A 97 24.69 44.43 10.45
N THR A 98 23.86 44.99 9.57
CA THR A 98 23.93 46.40 9.19
C THR A 98 23.62 47.32 10.38
N SER A 99 22.58 46.99 11.15
CA SER A 99 22.18 47.74 12.35
C SER A 99 23.26 47.69 13.44
N GLU A 100 23.85 46.53 13.69
CA GLU A 100 24.94 46.37 14.65
C GLU A 100 26.19 47.17 14.25
N ALA A 101 26.52 47.18 12.96
CA ALA A 101 27.64 47.98 12.45
C ALA A 101 27.38 49.49 12.62
N ALA A 102 26.16 49.95 12.30
CA ALA A 102 25.77 51.34 12.49
C ALA A 102 25.80 51.75 13.97
N LEU A 103 25.31 50.89 14.87
CA LEU A 103 25.34 51.10 16.32
C LEU A 103 26.79 51.22 16.83
N LYS A 104 27.68 50.30 16.41
CA LYS A 104 29.10 50.33 16.79
C LYS A 104 29.77 51.64 16.34
N LYS A 105 29.50 52.07 15.10
CA LYS A 105 30.02 53.34 14.56
C LYS A 105 29.52 54.53 15.36
N ALA A 106 28.21 54.64 15.58
CA ALA A 106 27.62 55.73 16.35
C ALA A 106 28.16 55.78 17.79
N THR A 107 28.36 54.61 18.41
CA THR A 107 28.93 54.53 19.77
C THR A 107 30.40 54.99 19.81
N ALA A 108 31.19 54.67 18.79
CA ALA A 108 32.58 55.11 18.69
C ALA A 108 32.69 56.62 18.45
N GLU A 109 31.85 57.17 17.58
CA GLU A 109 31.78 58.61 17.31
C GLU A 109 31.36 59.40 18.55
N ALA A 110 30.35 58.92 19.29
CA ALA A 110 29.92 59.54 20.55
C ALA A 110 31.03 59.56 21.61
N LYS A 111 31.83 58.49 21.71
CA LYS A 111 32.98 58.43 22.64
C LYS A 111 34.09 59.42 22.27
N LYS A 112 34.38 59.61 20.98
CA LYS A 112 35.35 60.62 20.51
C LYS A 112 34.89 62.04 20.82
N ALA A 113 33.64 62.36 20.51
CA ALA A 113 33.07 63.68 20.76
C ALA A 113 33.09 64.06 22.27
N GLY A 114 32.86 63.08 23.16
CA GLY A 114 32.94 63.31 24.61
C GLY A 114 34.36 63.47 25.16
N ALA A 115 35.39 62.98 24.45
CA ALA A 115 36.80 63.13 24.82
C ALA A 115 37.41 64.45 24.33
N GLU A 116 36.91 65.00 23.22
CA GLU A 116 37.36 66.29 22.66
C GLU A 116 36.70 67.51 23.33
N ALA A 117 35.60 67.31 24.06
CA ALA A 117 34.87 68.36 24.78
C ALA A 117 35.32 68.56 26.24
N LYS A 118 36.40 67.91 26.67
CA LYS A 118 36.93 67.93 28.05
C LYS A 118 38.35 68.48 28.09
#